data_AF-A0A6A4GY31-F1
#
_entry.id   AF-A0A6A4GY31-F1
#
_cell.length_a   1.000
_cell.length_b   1.000
_cell.length_c   1.000
_cell.angle_alpha   90.00
_cell.angle_beta   90.00
_cell.angle_gamma   90.00
#
_symmetry.space_group_name_H-M   'P 1'
#
loop_
_entity.id
_entity.type
_entity.pdbx_description
1 polymer ?
#
loop_
_entity_poly.entity_id
_entity_poly.type
_entity_poly.pdbx_seq_one_letter_code
_entity_poly.pdbx_strand_id
1 'polypeptide(L)'
;RKHYKLSKDGSGSAVWPKFIEKIFIEGISLDYSAKASESPKKCCSRLRNTFLVQHLARHGVNRSRKQVASHLQVLKNMWKDEGNY
;
A
#
# COMPACT_ATOMS: atom_id res chain seq x y z
N ARG A 1 13.97 2.42 -15.14
CA ARG A 1 13.24 3.71 -15.10
C ARG A 1 13.08 4.11 -13.64
N LYS A 2 13.34 5.36 -13.22
CA LYS A 2 13.20 5.76 -11.80
C LYS A 2 11.74 5.57 -11.33
N HIS A 3 11.54 4.78 -10.27
CA HIS A 3 10.22 4.33 -9.78
C HIS A 3 9.48 5.37 -8.91
N TYR A 4 10.11 6.51 -8.65
CA TYR A 4 9.55 7.58 -7.84
C TYR A 4 8.70 8.49 -8.72
N LYS A 5 7.39 8.26 -8.73
CA LYS A 5 6.46 9.29 -9.22
C LYS A 5 6.54 10.46 -8.25
N LEU A 6 7.04 11.58 -8.76
CA LEU A 6 7.03 12.86 -8.08
C LEU A 6 5.59 13.40 -8.07
N SER A 7 5.21 14.07 -6.99
CA SER A 7 3.94 14.74 -6.83
C SER A 7 3.77 15.81 -7.93
N LYS A 8 2.53 15.93 -8.44
CA LYS A 8 2.17 16.86 -9.51
C LYS A 8 2.17 18.34 -9.09
N ASP A 9 2.33 18.61 -7.80
CA ASP A 9 2.37 19.95 -7.21
C ASP A 9 3.70 20.69 -7.45
N GLY A 10 4.66 20.08 -8.16
CA GLY A 10 5.95 20.70 -8.47
C GLY A 10 6.93 20.72 -7.28
N SER A 11 6.55 20.16 -6.12
CA SER A 11 7.36 20.13 -4.90
C SER A 11 8.57 19.19 -4.98
N GLY A 12 8.62 18.30 -5.98
CA GLY A 12 9.60 17.21 -6.03
C GLY A 12 9.43 16.16 -4.93
N SER A 13 8.36 16.22 -4.14
CA SER A 13 8.04 15.21 -3.13
C SER A 13 7.57 13.91 -3.78
N ALA A 14 7.90 12.75 -3.20
CA ALA A 14 7.41 11.47 -3.71
C ALA A 14 5.89 11.32 -3.44
N VAL A 15 5.15 10.73 -4.38
CA VAL A 15 3.72 10.40 -4.18
C VAL A 15 3.51 9.47 -2.98
N TRP A 16 4.49 8.61 -2.70
CA TRP A 16 4.60 7.80 -1.49
C TRP A 16 5.95 8.10 -0.81
N PRO A 17 6.02 9.11 0.07
CA PRO A 17 7.21 9.35 0.88
C PRO A 17 7.50 8.15 1.79
N LYS A 18 8.78 7.92 2.10
CA LYS A 18 9.24 6.78 2.93
C LYS A 18 8.46 6.64 4.25
N PHE A 19 8.10 7.75 4.89
CA PHE A 19 7.33 7.70 6.14
C PHE A 19 5.90 7.16 5.93
N ILE A 20 5.24 7.53 4.82
CA ILE A 20 3.91 7.00 4.46
C ILE A 20 4.03 5.53 4.07
N GLU A 21 5.07 5.18 3.32
CA GLU A 21 5.34 3.80 2.91
C GLU A 21 5.55 2.87 4.12
N LYS A 22 6.24 3.35 5.16
CA LYS A 22 6.38 2.62 6.44
C LYS A 22 5.01 2.29 7.06
N ILE A 23 4.13 3.28 7.17
CA ILE A 23 2.75 3.11 7.69
C ILE A 23 1.95 2.17 6.77
N PHE A 24 2.14 2.27 5.46
CA PHE A 24 1.47 1.42 4.49
C PHE A 24 1.83 -0.06 4.65
N ILE A 25 3.12 -0.36 4.80
CA ILE A 25 3.64 -1.72 4.99
C ILE A 25 3.19 -2.28 6.35
N GLU A 26 3.18 -1.46 7.40
CA GLU A 26 2.63 -1.84 8.71
C GLU A 26 1.15 -2.24 8.58
N GLY A 27 0.33 -1.44 7.88
CA GLY A 27 -1.06 -1.78 7.58
C GLY A 27 -1.20 -3.08 6.78
N ILE A 28 -0.29 -3.37 5.83
CA ILE A 28 -0.29 -4.65 5.11
C ILE A 28 -0.04 -5.81 6.09
N SER A 29 0.97 -5.69 6.95
CA SER A 29 1.32 -6.71 7.94
C SER A 29 0.15 -7.01 8.89
N LEU A 30 -0.53 -5.97 9.38
CA LEU A 30 -1.72 -6.10 10.22
C LEU A 30 -2.88 -6.81 9.50
N ASP A 31 -3.16 -6.44 8.25
CA ASP A 31 -4.21 -7.09 7.44
C ASP A 31 -3.90 -8.58 7.20
N TYR A 32 -2.63 -8.92 6.96
CA TYR A 32 -2.20 -10.31 6.82
C TYR A 32 -2.31 -11.09 8.13
N SER A 33 -1.83 -10.51 9.24
CA SER A 33 -1.90 -11.15 10.56
C SER A 33 -3.34 -11.42 10.98
N ALA A 34 -4.26 -10.48 10.73
CA ALA A 34 -5.69 -10.65 11.03
C ALA A 34 -6.35 -11.73 10.16
N LYS A 35 -5.86 -11.94 8.94
CA LYS A 35 -6.37 -12.97 8.01
C LYS A 35 -5.69 -14.33 8.19
N ALA A 36 -4.51 -14.38 8.80
CA ALA A 36 -3.83 -15.65 9.10
C ALA A 36 -4.66 -16.53 10.06
N SER A 37 -5.53 -15.91 10.87
CA SER A 37 -6.49 -16.60 11.74
C SER A 37 -7.82 -16.98 11.06
N GLU A 38 -8.05 -16.63 9.80
CA GLU A 38 -9.30 -16.90 9.08
C GLU A 38 -9.09 -17.71 7.80
N SER A 39 -10.03 -18.60 7.45
CA SER A 39 -9.98 -19.36 6.20
C SER A 39 -9.98 -18.42 4.97
N PRO A 40 -9.16 -18.70 3.93
CA PRO A 40 -8.98 -17.78 2.80
C PRO A 40 -10.27 -17.59 2.00
N LYS A 41 -10.93 -16.44 2.16
CA LYS A 41 -12.15 -16.09 1.41
C LYS A 41 -11.81 -15.39 0.08
N LYS A 42 -12.51 -15.78 -0.99
CA LYS A 42 -12.42 -15.16 -2.33
C LYS A 42 -13.11 -13.77 -2.39
N CYS A 43 -12.61 -12.78 -1.65
CA CYS A 43 -12.91 -11.34 -1.89
C CYS A 43 -12.02 -10.35 -1.10
N CYS A 44 -10.92 -10.82 -0.52
CA CYS A 44 -10.11 -10.06 0.45
C CYS A 44 -9.45 -8.78 -0.09
N SER A 45 -9.33 -8.59 -1.41
CA SER A 45 -8.63 -7.43 -1.97
C SER A 45 -9.41 -6.12 -1.81
N ARG A 46 -10.74 -6.15 -1.97
CA ARG A 46 -11.58 -4.96 -1.74
C ARG A 46 -11.56 -4.56 -0.27
N LEU A 47 -11.69 -5.52 0.62
CA LEU A 47 -11.66 -5.32 2.07
C LEU A 47 -10.28 -4.83 2.54
N ARG A 48 -9.19 -5.46 2.07
CA ARG A 48 -7.81 -5.01 2.34
C ARG A 48 -7.63 -3.55 1.93
N ASN A 49 -8.03 -3.20 0.71
CA ASN A 49 -7.83 -1.83 0.22
C ASN A 49 -8.63 -0.82 1.04
N THR A 50 -9.86 -1.16 1.45
CA THR A 50 -10.66 -0.33 2.37
C THR A 50 -9.98 -0.20 3.73
N PHE A 51 -9.49 -1.30 4.30
CA PHE A 51 -8.76 -1.31 5.56
C PHE A 51 -7.51 -0.42 5.50
N LEU A 52 -6.70 -0.55 4.45
CA LEU A 52 -5.48 0.26 4.27
C LEU A 52 -5.80 1.75 4.13
N VAL A 53 -6.88 2.10 3.43
CA VAL A 53 -7.34 3.51 3.36
C VAL A 53 -7.69 4.03 4.75
N GLN A 54 -8.42 3.26 5.55
CA GLN A 54 -8.79 3.64 6.92
C GLN A 54 -7.56 3.73 7.83
N HIS A 55 -6.62 2.78 7.72
CA HIS A 55 -5.38 2.78 8.47
C HIS A 55 -4.56 4.03 8.18
N LEU A 56 -4.32 4.34 6.90
CA LEU A 56 -3.63 5.58 6.50
C LEU A 56 -4.34 6.84 7.00
N ALA A 57 -5.68 6.88 6.92
CA ALA A 57 -6.46 8.03 7.38
C ALA A 57 -6.30 8.27 8.90
N ARG A 58 -6.17 7.21 9.72
CA ARG A 58 -5.87 7.33 11.16
C ARG A 58 -4.52 7.97 11.45
N HIS A 59 -3.56 7.85 10.53
CA HIS A 59 -2.26 8.50 10.60
C HIS A 59 -2.22 9.87 9.88
N GLY A 60 -3.37 10.45 9.56
CA GLY A 60 -3.47 11.75 8.88
C GLY A 60 -3.16 11.70 7.38
N VAL A 61 -3.09 10.52 6.78
CA VAL A 61 -2.77 10.34 5.36
C VAL A 61 -4.02 9.96 4.56
N ASN A 62 -4.54 10.91 3.79
CA ASN A 62 -5.72 10.69 2.95
C ASN A 62 -5.33 10.10 1.58
N ARG A 63 -5.69 8.84 1.33
CA ARG A 63 -5.51 8.15 0.03
C ARG A 63 -6.78 7.45 -0.41
N SER A 64 -7.01 7.40 -1.72
CA SER A 64 -8.13 6.67 -2.30
C SER A 64 -7.83 5.17 -2.44
N ARG A 65 -8.88 4.35 -2.50
CA ARG A 65 -8.77 2.90 -2.77
C ARG A 65 -8.02 2.60 -4.07
N LYS A 66 -8.15 3.47 -5.09
CA LYS A 66 -7.43 3.34 -6.38
C LYS A 66 -5.93 3.58 -6.21
N GLN A 67 -5.54 4.60 -5.42
CA GLN A 67 -4.12 4.87 -5.11
C GLN A 67 -3.50 3.71 -4.32
N VAL A 68 -4.21 3.18 -3.32
CA VAL A 68 -3.77 1.99 -2.55
C VAL A 68 -3.59 0.78 -3.46
N ALA A 69 -4.58 0.49 -4.32
CA ALA A 69 -4.50 -0.63 -5.25
C ALA A 69 -3.31 -0.52 -6.22
N SER A 70 -3.09 0.68 -6.76
CA SER A 70 -1.96 0.95 -7.65
C SER A 70 -0.62 0.79 -6.93
N HIS A 71 -0.51 1.25 -5.67
CA HIS A 71 0.73 1.13 -4.91
C HIS A 71 1.05 -0.33 -4.56
N LEU A 72 0.06 -1.13 -4.17
CA LEU A 72 0.21 -2.57 -3.97
C LEU A 72 0.70 -3.29 -5.24
N GLN A 73 0.20 -2.91 -6.42
CA GLN A 73 0.67 -3.47 -7.68
C GLN A 73 2.14 -3.12 -7.94
N VAL A 74 2.54 -1.88 -7.67
CA VAL A 74 3.94 -1.45 -7.81
C VAL A 74 4.85 -2.24 -6.87
N LEU A 75 4.50 -2.34 -5.58
CA LEU A 75 5.27 -3.11 -4.61
C LEU A 75 5.39 -4.59 -5.01
N LYS A 76 4.29 -5.20 -5.47
CA LYS A 76 4.31 -6.59 -5.94
C LYS A 76 5.25 -6.78 -7.14
N ASN A 77 5.26 -5.84 -8.08
CA ASN A 77 6.15 -5.92 -9.24
C ASN A 77 7.60 -5.69 -8.82
N MET A 78 7.86 -4.74 -7.94
CA MET A 78 9.21 -4.50 -7.40
C MET A 78 9.76 -5.74 -6.69
N TRP A 79 8.99 -6.39 -5.83
CA TRP A 79 9.42 -7.63 -5.15
C TRP A 79 9.63 -8.79 -6.10
N LYS A 80 8.85 -8.89 -7.19
CA LYS A 80 9.09 -9.88 -8.25
C LYS A 80 10.38 -9.62 -9.01
N ASP A 81 10.64 -8.36 -9.34
CA ASP A 81 11.83 -7.95 -10.10
C ASP A 81 13.11 -8.09 -9.24
N GLU A 82 12.99 -8.00 -7.91
CA GLU A 82 14.08 -8.20 -6.95
C GLU A 82 14.39 -9.68 -6.65
N GLY A 83 13.65 -10.63 -7.21
CA GLY A 83 13.96 -12.07 -7.10
C GLY A 83 13.69 -12.70 -5.71
N ASN A 84 13.05 -11.98 -4.79
CA ASN A 84 12.64 -12.52 -3.49
C ASN A 84 11.33 -13.32 -3.65
N TYR A 85 11.43 -14.64 -3.76
CA TYR A 85 10.31 -15.58 -3.73
C TYR A 85 10.21 -16.29 -2.38
#